data_AF-A0A0Q5CQU1-F1
#
_entry.id   AF-A0A0Q5CQU1-F1
#
_cell.length_a   1.000
_cell.length_b   1.000
_cell.length_c   1.000
_cell.angle_alpha   90.00
_cell.angle_beta   90.00
_cell.angle_gamma   90.00
#
_symmetry.space_group_name_H-M   'P 1'
#
loop_
_entity.id
_entity.type
_entity.pdbx_description
1 polymer ?
#
loop_
_entity_poly.entity_id
_entity_poly.type
_entity_poly.pdbx_seq_one_letter_code
_entity_poly.pdbx_strand_id
1 'polypeptide(L)' 'MNPQVIFGIGGAIAAVYGAIVAIWDDWALSLMGRSVTGRQFSPAYIRLIGIVLCVGEVSIVVLALTGVLPDH' A
#
# COMPACT_ATOMS: atom_id res chain seq x y z
N MET A 1 26.78 -4.97 5.38
CA MET A 1 25.86 -3.81 5.41
C MET A 1 25.71 -3.33 6.85
N ASN A 2 25.69 -2.00 7.09
CA ASN A 2 25.56 -1.42 8.43
C ASN A 2 24.13 -1.70 8.98
N PRO A 3 23.97 -2.27 10.20
CA PRO A 3 22.66 -2.54 10.80
C PRO A 3 21.74 -1.31 10.85
N GLN A 4 22.30 -0.12 11.07
CA GLN A 4 21.53 1.13 11.10
C GLN A 4 20.85 1.44 9.76
N VAL A 5 21.50 1.08 8.64
CA VAL A 5 20.94 1.27 7.30
C VAL A 5 19.77 0.30 7.07
N ILE A 6 19.89 -0.94 7.54
CA ILE A 6 18.84 -1.96 7.41
C ILE A 6 17.61 -1.57 8.26
N PHE A 7 17.82 -1.15 9.52
CA PHE A 7 16.72 -0.70 10.38
C PHE A 7 16.11 0.62 9.91
N GLY A 8 16.91 1.55 9.37
CA GLY A 8 16.42 2.80 8.80
C GLY A 8 15.53 2.58 7.57
N ILE A 9 15.97 1.72 6.65
CA ILE A 9 15.18 1.34 5.47
C ILE A 9 13.91 0.60 5.90
N GLY A 10 14.01 -0.37 6.83
CA GLY A 10 12.86 -1.10 7.34
C GLY A 10 11.82 -0.19 8.02
N GLY A 11 12.28 0.78 8.81
CA GLY A 11 11.41 1.76 9.46
C GLY A 11 10.73 2.71 8.46
N ALA A 12 11.45 3.18 7.45
CA ALA A 12 10.88 4.00 6.39
C ALA A 12 9.81 3.24 5.60
N ILE A 13 10.08 1.98 5.24
CA ILE A 13 9.11 1.11 4.55
C ILE A 13 7.86 0.90 5.41
N ALA A 14 8.02 0.59 6.70
CA ALA A 14 6.89 0.38 7.61
C ALA A 14 6.05 1.66 7.79
N ALA A 15 6.68 2.83 7.85
CA ALA A 15 5.98 4.11 7.96
C ALA A 15 5.18 4.44 6.69
N VAL A 16 5.78 4.22 5.52
CA VAL A 16 5.11 4.38 4.22
C VAL A 16 3.94 3.42 4.09
N TYR A 17 4.14 2.14 4.46
CA TYR A 17 3.09 1.13 4.47
C TYR A 17 1.92 1.52 5.39
N GLY A 18 2.22 1.95 6.61
CA GLY A 18 1.20 2.42 7.55
C GLY A 18 0.41 3.62 7.01
N ALA A 19 1.08 4.57 6.36
CA ALA A 19 0.43 5.73 5.76
C ALA A 19 -0.49 5.34 4.59
N ILE A 20 -0.04 4.44 3.71
CA ILE A 20 -0.83 3.98 2.57
C ILE A 20 -2.06 3.21 3.04
N VAL A 21 -1.90 2.30 4.00
CA VAL A 21 -3.02 1.56 4.60
C VAL A 21 -4.02 2.52 5.25
N ALA A 22 -3.55 3.54 5.98
CA ALA A 22 -4.43 4.53 6.60
C ALA A 22 -5.23 5.35 5.56
N ILE A 23 -4.57 5.81 4.49
CA ILE A 23 -5.22 6.53 3.37
C ILE A 23 -6.23 5.60 2.68
N TRP A 24 -5.87 4.34 2.48
CA TRP A 24 -6.72 3.34 1.87
C TRP A 24 -7.98 3.07 2.70
N ASP A 25 -7.83 2.91 4.01
CA ASP A 25 -8.94 2.60 4.91
C ASP A 25 -9.91 3.77 5.02
N ASP A 26 -9.40 5.01 5.13
CA ASP A 26 -10.22 6.22 5.11
C ASP A 26 -10.95 6.40 3.77
N TRP A 27 -10.27 6.16 2.65
CA TRP A 27 -10.88 6.18 1.33
C TRP A 27 -11.94 5.09 1.16
N ALA A 28 -11.68 3.87 1.62
CA ALA A 28 -12.61 2.76 1.57
C ALA A 28 -13.87 3.04 2.40
N LEU A 29 -13.71 3.61 3.61
CA LEU A 29 -14.81 4.07 4.46
C LEU A 29 -15.60 5.19 3.77
N SER A 30 -14.92 6.14 3.12
CA SER A 30 -15.57 7.22 2.37
C SER A 30 -16.42 6.71 1.20
N LEU A 31 -16.01 5.59 0.58
CA LEU A 31 -16.74 4.93 -0.51
C LEU A 31 -17.87 4.04 -0.02
N MET A 32 -17.74 3.40 1.15
CA MET A 32 -18.88 2.70 1.76
C MET A 32 -20.02 3.67 2.10
N GLY A 33 -19.68 4.91 2.47
CA GLY A 33 -20.64 6.00 2.69
C GLY A 33 -21.18 6.66 1.41
N ARG A 34 -20.51 6.52 0.26
CA ARG A 34 -20.88 7.17 -1.01
C ARG A 34 -21.35 6.16 -2.05
N SER A 35 -22.64 6.17 -2.37
CA SER A 35 -23.14 5.49 -3.57
C SER A 35 -22.86 6.36 -4.79
N VAL A 36 -22.01 5.92 -5.71
CA VAL A 36 -21.74 6.64 -6.98
C VAL A 36 -22.91 6.46 -7.98
N THR A 37 -23.78 5.47 -7.75
CA THR A 37 -24.89 5.11 -8.67
C THR A 37 -26.14 4.59 -7.96
N GLY A 38 -26.30 4.83 -6.65
CA GLY A 38 -27.40 4.28 -5.83
C GLY A 38 -27.12 2.87 -5.29
N ARG A 39 -26.03 2.23 -5.71
CA ARG A 39 -25.53 0.96 -5.14
C ARG A 39 -24.28 1.22 -4.31
N GLN A 40 -24.26 0.64 -3.11
CA GLN A 40 -23.03 0.54 -2.31
C GLN A 40 -22.02 -0.32 -3.07
N PHE A 41 -20.75 0.06 -3.01
CA PHE A 41 -19.68 -0.81 -3.49
C PHE A 41 -19.68 -2.12 -2.71
N SER A 42 -19.49 -3.25 -3.40
CA SER A 42 -19.46 -4.54 -2.72
C SER A 42 -18.23 -4.62 -1.81
N PRO A 43 -18.32 -5.18 -0.60
CA PRO A 43 -17.16 -5.40 0.26
C PRO A 43 -16.05 -6.19 -0.42
N ALA A 44 -16.42 -7.10 -1.33
CA ALA A 44 -15.50 -7.88 -2.14
C ALA A 44 -14.70 -6.99 -3.12
N TYR A 45 -15.33 -6.00 -3.75
CA TYR A 45 -14.67 -5.08 -4.66
C TYR A 45 -13.66 -4.20 -3.94
N ILE A 46 -14.02 -3.66 -2.78
CA ILE A 46 -13.13 -2.84 -1.94
C ILE A 46 -11.92 -3.67 -1.48
N ARG A 47 -12.14 -4.91 -1.03
CA ARG A 47 -11.04 -5.83 -0.69
C ARG A 47 -10.12 -6.12 -1.86
N LEU A 48 -10.67 -6.32 -3.06
CA LEU A 48 -9.87 -6.64 -4.24
C LEU A 48 -8.91 -5.51 -4.60
N ILE A 49 -9.35 -4.26 -4.56
CA ILE A 49 -8.45 -3.14 -4.85
C ILE A 49 -7.37 -3.00 -3.77
N GLY A 50 -7.73 -3.23 -2.50
CA GLY A 50 -6.75 -3.22 -1.39
C GLY A 50 -5.68 -4.31 -1.57
N ILE A 51 -6.07 -5.50 -2.03
CA ILE A 51 -5.12 -6.59 -2.36
C ILE A 51 -4.20 -6.16 -3.50
N VAL A 52 -4.73 -5.56 -4.57
CA VAL A 52 -3.93 -5.12 -5.72
C VAL A 52 -2.88 -4.09 -5.31
N LEU A 53 -3.25 -3.10 -4.48
CA LEU A 53 -2.30 -2.11 -3.97
C LEU A 53 -1.23 -2.74 -3.08
N CYS A 54 -1.63 -3.61 -2.16
CA CYS A 54 -0.70 -4.31 -1.29
C CYS A 54 0.32 -5.14 -2.10
N VAL A 55 -0.15 -5.89 -3.10
CA VAL A 55 0.73 -6.67 -4.00
C VAL A 55 1.64 -5.76 -4.82
N GLY A 56 1.12 -4.66 -5.37
CA GLY A 56 1.90 -3.69 -6.15
C GLY A 56 3.05 -3.09 -5.33
N GLU A 57 2.79 -2.71 -4.09
CA GLU A 57 3.80 -2.09 -3.23
C GLU A 57 4.83 -3.07 -2.69
N VAL A 58 4.41 -4.28 -2.29
CA VAL A 58 5.34 -5.36 -1.95
C VAL A 58 6.27 -5.64 -3.14
N SER A 59 5.73 -5.64 -4.36
CA SER A 59 6.53 -5.82 -5.57
C SER A 59 7.56 -4.69 -5.76
N ILE A 60 7.18 -3.43 -5.53
CA ILE A 60 8.10 -2.28 -5.60
C ILE A 60 9.22 -2.42 -4.56
N VAL A 61 8.90 -2.79 -3.31
CA VAL A 61 9.90 -3.02 -2.26
C VAL A 61 10.86 -4.13 -2.65
N VAL A 62 10.34 -5.26 -3.18
CA VAL A 62 11.17 -6.36 -3.66
C VAL A 62 12.06 -5.91 -4.81
N LEU A 63 11.55 -5.15 -5.78
CA LEU A 63 12.33 -4.65 -6.91
C LEU A 63 13.41 -3.64 -6.47
N ALA A 64 13.12 -2.81 -5.47
CA ALA A 64 14.09 -1.89 -4.88
C ALA A 64 15.19 -2.63 -4.11
N LEU A 65 14.84 -3.66 -3.34
CA LEU A 65 15.81 -4.46 -2.57
C LEU A 65 16.65 -5.40 -3.44
N THR A 66 16.10 -5.87 -4.56
CA THR A 66 16.81 -6.74 -5.51
C THR A 66 17.68 -5.95 -6.50
N GLY A 67 17.68 -4.61 -6.43
CA GLY A 67 18.46 -3.74 -7.32
C GLY A 67 17.95 -3.71 -8.76
N VAL A 68 16.68 -4.11 -8.99
CA VAL A 68 16.03 -4.08 -10.30
C VAL A 68 15.49 -2.67 -10.60
N LEU A 69 15.12 -1.90 -9.57
CA LEU A 69 14.90 -0.46 -9.75
C LEU A 69 16.26 0.24 -9.91
N PRO A 70 16.49 0.97 -11.01
CA PRO A 70 17.71 1.74 -11.20
C PRO A 70 17.90 2.74 -10.06
N ASP A 71 19.10 2.77 -9.51
CA ASP A 71 19.56 3.70 -8.49
C ASP A 71 20.10 5.02 -9.09
N HIS A 72 19.66 5.37 -10.31
CA HIS A 72 20.09 6.54 -11.07
C HIS A 72 18.90 7.33 -11.63
#